data_AF-A0A3M0WKN0-F1
#
_entry.id   AF-A0A3M0WKN0-F1
#
_cell.length_a   1.000
_cell.length_b   1.000
_cell.length_c   1.000
_cell.angle_alpha   90.00
_cell.angle_beta   90.00
_cell.angle_gamma   90.00
#
_symmetry.space_group_name_H-M   'P 1'
#
loop_
_entity.id
_entity.type
_entity.pdbx_description
1 polymer ?
#
loop_
_entity_poly.entity_id
_entity_poly.type
_entity_poly.pdbx_seq_one_letter_code
_entity_poly.pdbx_strand_id
1 'polypeptide(L)'
;MTALPEYERLESVGLWRPAPGEQRREVYVSFGDESLILRDRAETPLAHWSLAAVERRNPGAMPAVFSPGPDSGETLEIEDELMAGAIAKVQRLIRRRRTAPTRRRLAALALGLIALAVAG
;
A
#
# COMPACT_ATOMS: atom_id res chain seq x y z
N MET A 1 -10.71 7.56 11.09
CA MET A 1 -9.31 7.32 11.50
C MET A 1 -8.55 6.86 10.27
N THR A 2 -7.31 7.33 10.11
CA THR A 2 -6.47 7.03 8.94
C THR A 2 -5.17 6.37 9.38
N ALA A 3 -4.46 5.73 8.45
CA ALA A 3 -3.20 5.03 8.72
C ALA A 3 -2.06 5.98 9.19
N LEU A 4 -2.30 7.29 9.07
CA LEU A 4 -1.37 8.36 9.37
C LEU A 4 -2.04 9.29 10.39
N PRO A 5 -1.61 9.29 11.66
CA PRO A 5 -2.33 9.95 12.75
C PRO A 5 -2.48 11.47 12.57
N GLU A 6 -1.68 12.09 11.70
CA GLU A 6 -1.80 13.50 11.33
C GLU A 6 -3.07 13.85 10.52
N TYR A 7 -3.78 12.86 9.96
CA TYR A 7 -5.01 13.09 9.21
C TYR A 7 -6.21 12.48 9.93
N GLU A 8 -7.19 13.32 10.26
CA GLU A 8 -8.50 12.86 10.77
C GLU A 8 -9.29 12.15 9.66
N ARG A 9 -9.27 12.74 8.46
CA ARG A 9 -9.83 12.22 7.21
C ARG A 9 -8.97 12.70 6.04
N LEU A 10 -8.72 11.83 5.08
CA LEU A 10 -8.02 12.15 3.84
C LEU A 10 -8.77 11.52 2.67
N GLU A 11 -9.23 12.37 1.75
CA GLU A 11 -9.97 11.97 0.57
C GLU A 11 -9.50 12.73 -0.66
N SER A 12 -9.63 12.11 -1.82
CA SER A 12 -9.34 12.74 -3.11
C SER A 12 -10.24 12.16 -4.19
N VAL A 13 -10.24 12.80 -5.35
CA VAL A 13 -10.79 12.19 -6.58
C VAL A 13 -9.69 11.34 -7.23
N GLY A 14 -10.09 10.31 -7.96
CA GLY A 14 -9.21 9.54 -8.83
C GLY A 14 -9.94 8.93 -10.02
N LEU A 15 -9.18 8.46 -11.01
CA LEU A 15 -9.71 7.69 -12.14
C LEU A 15 -9.42 6.21 -11.92
N TRP A 16 -10.47 5.43 -11.67
CA TRP A 16 -10.37 3.99 -11.47
C TRP A 16 -10.79 3.22 -12.72
N ARG A 17 -10.05 2.16 -13.01
CA ARG A 17 -10.36 1.18 -14.04
C ARG A 17 -10.44 -0.20 -13.37
N PRO A 18 -11.61 -0.89 -13.42
CA PRO A 18 -11.81 -2.18 -12.74
C PRO A 18 -11.06 -3.35 -13.40
N ALA A 19 -10.85 -3.31 -14.71
CA ALA A 19 -10.16 -4.36 -15.43
C ALA A 19 -9.47 -3.83 -16.69
N PRO A 20 -8.49 -4.55 -17.25
CA PRO A 20 -7.91 -4.20 -18.54
C PRO A 20 -8.99 -4.07 -19.61
N GLY A 21 -9.00 -2.94 -20.33
CA GLY A 21 -10.00 -2.67 -21.38
C GLY A 21 -11.33 -2.10 -20.88
N GLU A 22 -11.59 -2.08 -19.56
CA GLU A 22 -12.75 -1.38 -19.03
C GLU A 22 -12.55 0.15 -19.03
N GLN A 23 -13.68 0.84 -19.12
CA GLN A 23 -13.72 2.30 -19.09
C GLN A 23 -13.25 2.82 -17.73
N ARG A 24 -12.38 3.82 -17.77
CA ARG A 24 -12.01 4.60 -16.59
C ARG A 24 -13.23 5.38 -16.11
N ARG A 25 -13.48 5.33 -14.81
CA ARG A 25 -14.54 6.08 -14.14
C ARG A 25 -13.96 6.91 -13.00
N GLU A 26 -14.51 8.08 -12.80
CA GLU A 26 -14.19 8.92 -11.65
C GLU A 26 -14.70 8.26 -10.37
N VAL A 27 -13.86 8.26 -9.34
CA VAL A 27 -14.18 7.73 -8.01
C VAL A 27 -13.69 8.69 -6.93
N TYR A 28 -14.38 8.67 -5.80
CA TYR A 28 -13.92 9.26 -4.56
C TYR A 28 -13.09 8.22 -3.81
N VAL A 29 -11.84 8.56 -3.53
CA VAL A 29 -10.89 7.71 -2.82
C VAL A 29 -10.84 8.17 -1.37
N SER A 30 -11.24 7.30 -0.44
CA SER A 30 -11.08 7.51 0.98
C SER A 30 -9.89 6.72 1.50
N PHE A 31 -8.98 7.41 2.20
CA PHE A 31 -7.83 6.80 2.84
C PHE A 31 -8.18 6.46 4.30
N GLY A 32 -8.26 5.17 4.60
CA GLY A 32 -8.56 4.62 5.92
C GLY A 32 -7.31 4.24 6.72
N ASP A 33 -7.51 3.46 7.79
CA ASP A 33 -6.44 2.98 8.67
C ASP A 33 -5.58 1.90 8.02
N GLU A 34 -6.20 1.03 7.23
CA GLU A 34 -5.52 -0.08 6.55
C GLU A 34 -5.94 -0.24 5.09
N SER A 35 -6.85 0.61 4.61
CA SER A 35 -7.46 0.46 3.30
C SER A 35 -7.65 1.77 2.55
N LEU A 36 -7.75 1.64 1.23
CA LEU A 36 -8.36 2.62 0.36
C LEU A 36 -9.75 2.12 0.00
N ILE A 37 -10.75 2.99 0.13
CA ILE A 37 -12.12 2.72 -0.30
C ILE A 37 -12.42 3.61 -1.49
N LEU A 38 -12.81 2.99 -2.61
CA LEU A 38 -13.19 3.71 -3.82
C LEU A 38 -14.72 3.73 -3.89
N ARG A 39 -15.30 4.92 -4.03
CA ARG A 39 -16.74 5.15 -4.08
C ARG A 39 -17.14 5.89 -5.34
N ASP A 40 -18.36 5.67 -5.81
CA ASP A 40 -18.94 6.51 -6.86
C ASP A 40 -19.52 7.82 -6.29
N ARG A 41 -20.15 8.61 -7.16
CA ARG A 41 -20.79 9.88 -6.80
C ARG A 41 -22.00 9.73 -5.89
N ALA A 42 -22.63 8.56 -5.84
CA ALA A 42 -23.71 8.23 -4.92
C ALA A 42 -23.19 7.66 -3.59
N GLU A 43 -21.88 7.80 -3.32
CA GLU A 43 -21.17 7.22 -2.17
C GLU A 43 -21.21 5.69 -2.10
N THR A 44 -21.57 5.02 -3.19
CA THR A 44 -21.63 3.54 -3.24
C THR A 44 -20.20 3.00 -3.30
N PRO A 45 -19.79 2.11 -2.38
CA PRO A 45 -18.47 1.50 -2.42
C PRO A 45 -18.35 0.58 -3.63
N LEU A 46 -17.34 0.84 -4.46
CA LEU A 46 -17.04 0.09 -5.68
C LEU A 46 -15.90 -0.91 -5.47
N ALA A 47 -14.87 -0.52 -4.71
CA ALA A 47 -13.72 -1.36 -4.44
C ALA A 47 -13.09 -1.04 -3.07
N HIS A 48 -12.43 -2.04 -2.49
CA HIS A 48 -11.72 -1.94 -1.24
C HIS A 48 -10.32 -2.52 -1.40
N TRP A 49 -9.29 -1.68 -1.25
CA TRP A 49 -7.90 -2.08 -1.44
C TRP A 49 -7.15 -2.03 -0.13
N SER A 50 -6.43 -3.10 0.22
CA SER A 50 -5.54 -3.06 1.38
C SER A 50 -4.33 -2.18 1.08
N LEU A 51 -4.05 -1.18 1.93
CA LEU A 51 -2.86 -0.34 1.84
C LEU A 51 -1.55 -1.15 1.86
N ALA A 52 -1.58 -2.36 2.43
CA ALA A 52 -0.44 -3.26 2.45
C ALA A 52 -0.15 -3.95 1.11
N ALA A 53 -1.16 -4.08 0.25
CA ALA A 53 -1.07 -4.70 -1.06
C ALA A 53 -1.00 -3.67 -2.20
N VAL A 54 -1.38 -2.41 -1.93
CA VAL A 54 -1.31 -1.34 -2.93
C VAL A 54 0.13 -1.12 -3.38
N GLU A 55 0.34 -1.04 -4.69
CA GLU A 55 1.63 -0.80 -5.32
C GLU A 55 1.55 0.37 -6.29
N ARG A 56 2.61 1.20 -6.32
CA ARG A 56 2.75 2.26 -7.33
C ARG A 56 3.36 1.69 -8.60
N ARG A 57 2.70 1.90 -9.74
CA ARG A 57 3.09 1.37 -11.06
C ARG A 57 3.99 2.31 -11.86
N ASN A 58 3.95 3.61 -11.61
CA ASN A 58 4.72 4.63 -12.31
C ASN A 58 5.50 5.56 -11.34
N PRO A 59 6.46 5.02 -10.57
CA PRO A 59 7.22 5.81 -9.61
C PRO A 59 7.91 7.00 -10.30
N GLY A 60 7.73 8.20 -9.75
CA GLY A 60 8.32 9.44 -10.27
C GLY A 60 7.48 10.21 -11.29
N ALA A 61 6.34 9.66 -11.74
CA ALA A 61 5.45 10.31 -12.71
C ALA A 61 4.07 10.64 -12.11
N MET A 62 3.42 11.68 -12.62
CA MET A 62 2.05 12.07 -12.30
C MET A 62 1.15 12.02 -13.55
N PRO A 63 -0.14 11.66 -13.42
CA PRO A 63 -0.82 11.20 -12.20
C PRO A 63 -0.21 9.91 -11.63
N ALA A 64 -0.25 9.75 -10.31
CA ALA A 64 0.25 8.54 -9.66
C ALA A 64 -0.70 7.37 -9.95
N VAL A 65 -0.18 6.29 -10.51
CA VAL A 65 -0.94 5.08 -10.85
C VAL A 65 -0.68 4.02 -9.81
N PHE A 66 -1.75 3.57 -9.14
CA PHE A 66 -1.75 2.52 -8.14
C PHE A 66 -2.52 1.29 -8.61
N SER A 67 -2.23 0.14 -8.01
CA SER A 67 -2.91 -1.14 -8.24
C SER A 67 -2.98 -1.91 -6.92
N PRO A 68 -4.03 -2.71 -6.64
CA PRO A 68 -4.19 -3.42 -5.37
C PRO A 68 -3.36 -4.71 -5.26
N GLY A 69 -2.47 -4.95 -6.22
CA GLY A 69 -1.51 -6.04 -6.23
C GLY A 69 -0.95 -6.27 -7.64
N PRO A 70 0.09 -7.10 -7.80
CA PRO A 70 0.79 -7.30 -9.06
C PRO A 70 -0.12 -7.78 -10.20
N ASP A 71 -1.12 -8.62 -9.91
CA ASP A 71 -1.90 -9.36 -10.91
C ASP A 71 -3.39 -8.94 -11.01
N SER A 72 -3.83 -7.88 -10.32
CA SER A 72 -5.28 -7.59 -10.25
C SER A 72 -5.86 -7.05 -11.56
N GLY A 73 -5.04 -6.40 -12.40
CA GLY A 73 -5.50 -5.68 -13.60
C GLY A 73 -6.22 -4.35 -13.34
N GLU A 74 -6.59 -4.07 -12.08
CA GLU A 74 -7.16 -2.78 -11.67
C GLU A 74 -6.09 -1.69 -11.60
N THR A 75 -6.48 -0.47 -11.96
CA THR A 75 -5.63 0.71 -11.83
C THR A 75 -6.41 1.91 -11.30
N LEU A 76 -5.77 2.68 -10.41
CA LEU A 76 -6.29 3.93 -9.87
C LEU A 76 -5.27 5.04 -10.13
N GLU A 77 -5.68 6.06 -10.87
CA GLU A 77 -4.88 7.25 -11.15
C GLU A 77 -5.28 8.37 -10.17
N ILE A 78 -4.30 8.97 -9.49
CA ILE A 78 -4.49 10.03 -8.50
C ILE A 78 -3.56 11.20 -8.84
N GLU A 79 -4.15 12.38 -9.08
CA GLU A 79 -3.40 13.63 -9.33
C GLU A 79 -3.04 14.37 -8.03
N ASP A 80 -3.77 14.10 -6.95
CA ASP A 80 -3.54 14.71 -5.64
C ASP A 80 -2.20 14.23 -5.03
N GLU A 81 -1.25 15.15 -4.92
CA GLU A 81 0.09 14.89 -4.37
C GLU A 81 0.06 14.49 -2.89
N LEU A 82 -0.88 15.03 -2.10
CA LEU A 82 -1.03 14.72 -0.68
C LEU A 82 -1.50 13.28 -0.51
N MET A 83 -2.53 12.87 -1.26
CA MET A 83 -3.03 11.50 -1.28
C MET A 83 -1.96 10.52 -1.77
N ALA A 84 -1.30 10.82 -2.90
CA ALA A 84 -0.23 9.98 -3.43
C ALA A 84 0.95 9.86 -2.44
N GLY A 85 1.30 10.95 -1.77
CA GLY A 85 2.32 11.01 -0.72
C GLY A 85 1.96 10.17 0.50
N ALA A 86 0.71 10.24 0.96
CA ALA A 86 0.21 9.45 2.08
C ALA A 86 0.28 7.94 1.81
N ILE A 87 -0.18 7.50 0.62
CA ILE A 87 -0.07 6.10 0.19
C ILE A 87 1.40 5.66 0.16
N ALA A 88 2.28 6.46 -0.46
CA ALA A 88 3.70 6.14 -0.53
C ALA A 88 4.39 6.08 0.86
N LYS A 89 3.96 6.93 1.80
CA LYS A 89 4.44 6.92 3.19
C LYS A 89 4.08 5.62 3.89
N VAL A 90 2.82 5.19 3.82
CA VAL A 90 2.38 3.93 4.42
C VAL A 90 3.07 2.72 3.79
N GLN A 91 3.15 2.65 2.46
CA GLN A 91 3.88 1.58 1.77
C GLN A 91 5.34 1.47 2.25
N ARG A 92 6.01 2.61 2.48
CA ARG A 92 7.38 2.64 3.01
C ARG A 92 7.45 2.11 4.44
N LEU A 93 6.50 2.47 5.30
CA LEU A 93 6.41 1.97 6.67
C LEU A 93 6.20 0.44 6.70
N ILE A 94 5.31 -0.07 5.83
CA ILE A 94 5.03 -1.51 5.71
C ILE A 94 6.27 -2.27 5.23
N ARG A 95 6.95 -1.79 4.18
CA ARG A 95 8.20 -2.42 3.69
C ARG A 95 9.29 -2.47 4.77
N ARG A 96 9.49 -1.37 5.51
CA ARG A 96 10.48 -1.31 6.61
C ARG A 96 10.20 -2.34 7.71
N ARG A 97 8.94 -2.57 8.06
CA ARG A 97 8.55 -3.59 9.04
C ARG A 97 8.83 -5.00 8.55
N ARG A 98 8.58 -5.29 7.27
CA ARG A 98 8.81 -6.61 6.66
C ARG A 98 10.28 -7.00 6.58
N THR A 99 11.18 -6.03 6.41
CA THR A 99 12.63 -6.27 6.29
C THR A 99 13.38 -6.33 7.62
N ALA A 100 12.71 -6.17 8.77
CA ALA A 100 13.40 -6.17 10.05
C ALA A 100 14.02 -7.56 10.33
N PRO A 101 15.36 -7.71 10.34
CA PRO A 101 15.98 -8.98 10.68
C PRO A 101 15.62 -9.28 12.12
N THR A 102 14.93 -10.40 12.34
CA THR A 102 14.68 -10.88 13.69
C THR A 102 16.05 -11.14 14.31
N ARG A 103 16.49 -10.29 15.24
CA ARG A 103 17.73 -10.49 16.02
C ARG A 103 17.80 -11.91 16.62
N ARG A 104 16.64 -12.53 16.81
CA ARG A 104 16.44 -13.94 17.19
C ARG A 104 17.06 -14.94 16.20
N ARG A 105 17.01 -14.70 14.88
CA ARG A 105 17.65 -15.58 13.87
C ARG A 105 19.17 -15.52 13.95
N LEU A 106 19.74 -14.33 14.17
CA LEU A 106 21.19 -14.16 14.36
C LEU A 106 21.66 -14.78 15.68
N ALA A 107 20.91 -14.61 16.77
CA ALA A 107 21.20 -15.26 18.04
C ALA A 107 21.13 -16.79 17.95
N ALA A 108 20.12 -17.34 17.25
CA ALA A 108 20.01 -18.78 17.03
C ALA A 108 21.16 -19.34 16.17
N LEU A 109 21.58 -18.63 15.13
CA LEU A 109 22.76 -19.01 14.35
C LEU A 109 24.05 -18.96 15.18
N ALA A 110 24.24 -17.93 16.00
CA ALA A 110 25.41 -17.80 16.87
C ALA A 110 25.45 -18.92 17.93
N LEU A 111 24.32 -19.26 18.54
CA LEU A 111 24.20 -20.39 19.47
C LEU A 111 24.49 -21.74 18.79
N GLY A 112 24.02 -21.94 17.56
CA GLY A 112 24.31 -23.14 16.78
C GLY A 112 25.80 -23.27 16.44
N LEU A 113 26.48 -22.18 16.07
CA LEU A 113 27.92 -22.17 15.80
C LEU A 113 28.75 -22.46 17.05
N ILE A 114 28.37 -21.94 18.21
CA ILE A 114 29.03 -22.23 19.49
C ILE A 114 28.86 -23.72 19.85
N ALA A 115 27.66 -24.29 19.68
CA ALA A 115 27.41 -25.70 19.97
C ALA A 115 28.26 -26.63 19.09
N LEU A 116 28.45 -26.30 17.80
CA LEU A 116 29.27 -27.09 16.89
C LEU A 116 30.77 -27.02 17.23
N ALA A 117 31.25 -25.87 17.71
CA ALA A 117 32.65 -25.70 18.11
C ALA A 117 33.01 -26.41 19.43
N VAL A 118 32.04 -26.64 20.33
CA VAL A 118 32.25 -27.35 21.60
C VAL A 118 32.13 -28.87 21.45
N ALA A 119 31.43 -29.34 20.42
CA ALA A 119 31.23 -30.76 20.13
C ALA A 119 32.26 -31.37 19.15
N GLY A 120 33.23 -30.58 18.69
CA GLY A 120 34.31 -30.98 17.78
C GLY A 120 35.67 -31.06 18.45
#